data_AF-A0A6V8QSX0-F1
#
_entry.id   AF-A0A6V8QSX0-F1
#
_cell.length_a   1.000
_cell.length_b   1.000
_cell.length_c   1.000
_cell.angle_alpha   90.00
_cell.angle_beta   90.00
_cell.angle_gamma   90.00
#
_symmetry.space_group_name_H-M   'P 1'
#
loop_
_entity.id
_entity.type
_entity.pdbx_description
1 polymer ?
#
loop_
_entity_poly.entity_id
_entity_poly.type
_entity_poly.pdbx_seq_one_letter_code
_entity_poly.pdbx_strand_id
1 'polypeptide(L)'
;MVTVTVKETDDRNSKEGKLFWALQGAGGGNFGVVVQMKLKVQRLQNLEGTVVAGRYQWFPEEGFSDEVNTTMNDFYTTNWPNSTTIDSTWVCDLRQNKRLKYERVINKHIQHEKLKTQLMRRALPEKSTRFLYETLVNQCSFVFKNDDKEKIAKVTGTIGELMKEFRKDFTGEEVNFLVTWIHSGGKATEKNPADLAFFWREAVFHTDVTVKTALRPPILNGEAAFVNFPDRDFPTKFHEKAYFSDNREELRLVKEMWDKNKLFRFAQGVRLPGDPEEDPDEEKDKTDRLANEQ
;
A
#
# COMPACT_ATOMS: atom_id res chain seq x y z
N MET A 1 -30.48 -14.22 5.42
CA MET A 1 -29.21 -13.62 5.90
C MET A 1 -29.33 -13.40 7.40
N VAL A 2 -28.30 -13.76 8.16
CA VAL A 2 -28.22 -13.54 9.61
C VAL A 2 -27.27 -12.38 9.84
N THR A 3 -27.67 -11.41 10.65
CA THR A 3 -26.80 -10.32 11.10
C THR A 3 -26.21 -10.70 12.45
N VAL A 4 -24.89 -10.56 12.58
CA VAL A 4 -24.17 -10.84 13.83
C VAL A 4 -23.38 -9.60 14.23
N THR A 5 -23.42 -9.27 15.51
CA THR A 5 -22.59 -8.21 16.10
C THR A 5 -21.50 -8.87 16.92
N VAL A 6 -20.25 -8.52 16.61
CA VAL A 6 -19.06 -9.00 17.33
C VAL A 6 -18.26 -7.82 17.87
N LYS A 7 -17.59 -8.00 19.00
CA LYS A 7 -16.91 -6.93 19.75
C LYS A 7 -15.68 -7.43 20.49
N GLU A 8 -14.84 -6.49 20.92
CA GLU A 8 -13.60 -6.76 21.67
C GLU A 8 -13.80 -7.51 22.99
N THR A 9 -14.99 -7.40 23.61
CA THR A 9 -15.29 -8.07 24.88
C THR A 9 -15.90 -9.46 24.73
N ASP A 10 -16.08 -9.95 23.50
CA ASP A 10 -16.47 -11.34 23.29
C ASP A 10 -15.30 -12.26 23.66
N ASP A 11 -15.61 -13.43 24.25
CA ASP A 11 -14.58 -14.42 24.59
C ASP A 11 -13.83 -14.83 23.31
N ARG A 12 -12.50 -14.68 23.31
CA ARG A 12 -11.62 -15.00 22.16
C ARG A 12 -11.79 -16.42 21.64
N ASN A 13 -12.26 -17.35 22.48
CA ASN A 13 -12.52 -18.75 22.10
C ASN A 13 -13.94 -19.03 21.60
N SER A 14 -14.88 -18.09 21.79
CA SER A 14 -16.24 -18.17 21.24
C SER A 14 -16.24 -18.01 19.72
N LYS A 15 -17.35 -18.37 19.05
CA LYS A 15 -17.48 -18.18 17.60
C LYS A 15 -17.39 -16.70 17.23
N GLU A 16 -18.03 -15.85 18.04
CA GLU A 16 -18.12 -14.40 17.88
C GLU A 16 -16.76 -13.74 18.10
N GLY A 17 -16.03 -14.12 19.16
CA GLY A 17 -14.70 -13.59 19.44
C GLY A 17 -13.66 -13.99 18.38
N LYS A 18 -13.74 -15.21 17.84
CA LYS A 18 -12.90 -15.64 16.71
C LYS A 18 -13.21 -14.86 15.43
N LEU A 19 -14.49 -14.57 15.17
CA LEU A 19 -14.88 -13.72 14.05
C LEU A 19 -14.41 -12.26 14.24
N PHE A 20 -14.53 -11.70 15.45
CA PHE A 20 -14.02 -10.36 15.75
C PHE A 20 -12.51 -10.29 15.46
N TRP A 21 -11.74 -11.24 15.98
CA TRP A 21 -10.30 -11.34 15.72
C TRP A 21 -9.98 -11.43 14.22
N ALA A 22 -10.71 -12.26 13.47
CA ALA A 22 -10.52 -12.43 12.03
C ALA A 22 -10.77 -11.12 11.25
N LEU A 23 -11.79 -10.36 11.64
CA LEU A 23 -12.10 -9.07 11.02
C LEU A 23 -11.03 -7.99 11.28
N GLN A 24 -10.16 -8.16 12.28
CA GLN A 24 -9.06 -7.24 12.60
C GLN A 24 -7.78 -7.49 11.77
N GLY A 25 -7.95 -7.82 10.49
CA GLY A 25 -6.84 -7.95 9.55
C GLY A 25 -7.07 -8.88 8.36
N ALA A 26 -8.11 -9.70 8.40
CA ALA A 26 -8.52 -10.57 7.30
C ALA A 26 -9.99 -10.32 6.89
N GLY A 27 -10.43 -9.06 6.99
CA GLY A 27 -11.73 -8.61 6.45
C GLY A 27 -11.78 -8.70 4.93
N GLY A 28 -12.40 -7.72 4.27
CA GLY A 28 -12.34 -7.65 2.80
C GLY A 28 -13.13 -8.74 2.08
N GLY A 29 -14.29 -9.12 2.60
CA GLY A 29 -15.17 -10.09 1.95
C GLY A 29 -14.80 -11.55 2.19
N ASN A 30 -13.96 -11.87 3.17
CA ASN A 30 -13.65 -13.27 3.52
C ASN A 30 -14.75 -13.98 4.32
N PHE A 31 -15.54 -13.26 5.12
CA PHE A 31 -16.47 -13.89 6.08
C PHE A 31 -17.91 -13.36 5.98
N GLY A 32 -18.13 -12.29 5.21
CA GLY A 32 -19.40 -11.59 5.17
C GLY A 32 -19.29 -10.17 4.65
N VAL A 33 -20.40 -9.44 4.76
CA VAL A 33 -20.48 -8.00 4.49
C VAL A 33 -20.59 -7.26 5.81
N VAL A 34 -19.64 -6.35 6.08
CA VAL A 34 -19.70 -5.46 7.23
C VAL A 34 -20.68 -4.33 6.91
N VAL A 35 -21.82 -4.31 7.61
CA VAL A 35 -22.88 -3.29 7.41
C VAL A 35 -22.79 -2.14 8.43
N GLN A 36 -22.07 -2.34 9.54
CA GLN A 36 -21.89 -1.34 10.58
C GLN A 36 -20.56 -1.57 11.31
N MET A 37 -19.87 -0.48 11.67
CA MET A 37 -18.62 -0.53 12.44
C MET A 37 -18.64 0.55 13.52
N LYS A 38 -18.13 0.21 14.71
CA LYS A 38 -17.89 1.16 15.81
C LYS A 38 -16.41 1.14 16.17
N LEU A 39 -15.76 2.30 16.09
CA LEU A 39 -14.33 2.46 16.36
C LEU A 39 -14.11 3.24 17.67
N LYS A 40 -13.09 2.85 18.42
CA LYS A 40 -12.60 3.62 19.56
C LYS A 40 -11.54 4.62 19.08
N VAL A 41 -11.84 5.90 19.23
CA VAL A 41 -10.88 6.99 18.92
C VAL A 41 -9.94 7.20 20.11
N GLN A 42 -8.66 7.46 19.85
CA GLN A 42 -7.66 7.71 20.87
C GLN A 42 -7.51 9.21 21.14
N ARG A 43 -7.15 9.57 22.37
CA ARG A 43 -6.81 10.96 22.71
C ARG A 43 -5.42 11.27 22.15
N LEU A 44 -5.26 12.47 21.58
CA LEU A 44 -3.96 12.96 21.13
C LEU A 44 -2.99 13.08 22.33
N GLN A 45 -1.71 12.79 22.08
CA GLN A 45 -0.65 12.99 23.08
C GLN A 45 -0.48 14.47 23.44
N ASN A 46 -0.66 15.36 22.45
CA ASN A 46 -0.70 16.79 22.70
C ASN A 46 -2.03 17.16 23.39
N LEU A 47 -1.94 17.63 24.63
CA LEU A 47 -3.09 18.00 25.47
C LEU A 47 -3.87 19.22 24.95
N GLU A 48 -3.24 20.06 24.13
CA GLU A 48 -3.85 21.20 23.44
C GLU A 48 -4.61 20.77 22.18
N GLY A 49 -4.51 19.49 21.77
CA GLY A 49 -5.21 18.97 20.60
C GLY A 49 -4.54 19.32 19.27
N THR A 50 -3.30 19.80 19.27
CA THR A 50 -2.59 20.23 18.06
C THR A 50 -1.85 19.08 17.39
N VAL A 51 -1.95 19.00 16.06
CA VAL A 51 -1.17 18.11 15.18
C VAL A 51 -0.44 18.95 14.14
N VAL A 52 0.80 18.59 13.84
CA VAL A 52 1.57 19.21 12.74
C VAL A 52 1.49 18.29 11.53
N ALA A 53 1.04 18.84 10.40
CA ALA A 53 1.03 18.17 9.11
C ALA A 53 1.69 19.07 8.06
N GLY A 54 2.43 18.47 7.14
CA GLY A 54 3.10 19.18 6.06
C GLY A 54 3.29 18.28 4.86
N ARG A 55 3.30 18.89 3.67
CA ARG A 55 3.68 18.23 2.42
C ARG A 55 5.01 18.83 1.96
N TYR A 56 5.98 17.97 1.71
CA TYR A 56 7.27 18.36 1.16
C TYR A 56 7.52 17.64 -0.17
N GLN A 57 8.17 18.33 -1.10
CA GLN A 57 8.60 17.74 -2.36
C GLN A 57 10.06 18.05 -2.59
N TRP A 58 10.81 17.00 -2.85
CA TRP A 58 12.21 17.06 -3.19
C TRP A 58 12.39 16.87 -4.70
N PHE A 59 13.20 17.72 -5.33
CA PHE A 59 13.57 17.64 -6.74
C PHE A 59 15.10 17.60 -6.82
N PRO A 60 15.71 16.40 -6.84
CA PRO A 60 17.16 16.27 -6.95
C PRO A 60 17.65 16.83 -8.28
N GLU A 61 18.75 17.60 -8.27
CA GLU A 61 19.26 18.32 -9.44
C GLU A 61 19.73 17.37 -10.55
N GLU A 62 20.39 16.27 -10.17
CA GLU A 62 20.90 15.25 -11.09
C GLU A 62 19.89 14.14 -11.41
N GLY A 63 18.63 14.27 -10.95
CA GLY A 63 17.64 13.20 -11.05
C GLY A 63 17.97 12.02 -10.13
N PHE A 64 17.80 10.79 -10.60
CA PHE A 64 18.08 9.58 -9.81
C PHE A 64 19.59 9.28 -9.77
N SER A 65 20.27 9.82 -8.75
CA SER A 65 21.70 9.64 -8.48
C SER A 65 21.96 8.80 -7.23
N ASP A 66 23.23 8.51 -6.94
CA ASP A 66 23.66 7.84 -5.71
C ASP A 66 23.29 8.64 -4.45
N GLU A 67 23.24 9.97 -4.55
CA GLU A 67 22.78 10.86 -3.47
C GLU A 67 21.30 10.60 -3.14
N VAL A 68 20.46 10.41 -4.16
CA VAL A 68 19.05 10.06 -3.98
C VAL A 68 18.96 8.72 -3.28
N ASN A 69 19.65 7.69 -3.78
CA ASN A 69 19.61 6.36 -3.16
C ASN A 69 20.07 6.38 -1.70
N THR A 70 21.15 7.10 -1.40
CA THR A 70 21.68 7.24 -0.04
C THR A 70 20.68 7.95 0.88
N THR A 71 20.16 9.10 0.44
CA THR A 71 19.16 9.87 1.20
C THR A 71 17.93 9.02 1.49
N MET A 72 17.49 8.23 0.52
CA MET A 72 16.30 7.39 0.68
C MET A 72 16.55 6.18 1.60
N ASN A 73 17.73 5.57 1.54
CA ASN A 73 18.13 4.52 2.47
C ASN A 73 18.16 5.05 3.90
N ASP A 74 18.75 6.21 4.12
CA ASP A 74 18.77 6.86 5.43
C ASP A 74 17.34 7.17 5.91
N PHE A 75 16.50 7.70 5.02
CA PHE A 75 15.11 8.05 5.34
C PHE A 75 14.26 6.83 5.75
N TYR A 76 14.34 5.73 5.01
CA TYR A 76 13.55 4.52 5.26
C TYR A 76 14.12 3.60 6.34
N THR A 77 15.39 3.78 6.71
CA THR A 77 16.00 3.10 7.87
C THR A 77 15.98 3.95 9.13
N THR A 78 15.50 5.19 9.06
CA THR A 78 15.33 6.05 10.22
C THR A 78 14.28 5.49 11.17
N ASN A 79 14.60 5.47 12.47
CA ASN A 79 13.67 5.09 13.52
C ASN A 79 12.80 6.29 13.92
N TRP A 80 11.75 6.55 13.14
CA TRP A 80 10.80 7.63 13.41
C TRP A 80 10.02 7.38 14.71
N PRO A 81 9.71 8.42 15.51
CA PRO A 81 8.91 8.25 16.71
C PRO A 81 7.51 7.66 16.43
N ASN A 82 6.95 6.91 17.39
CA ASN A 82 5.61 6.29 17.25
C ASN A 82 4.47 7.28 16.99
N SER A 83 4.68 8.57 17.24
CA SER A 83 3.75 9.66 16.99
C SER A 83 3.83 10.24 15.57
N THR A 84 4.69 9.69 14.71
CA THR A 84 4.96 10.18 13.35
C THR A 84 4.49 9.19 12.30
N THR A 85 3.73 9.69 11.33
CA THR A 85 3.33 8.97 10.11
C THR A 85 3.79 9.78 8.91
N ILE A 86 4.21 9.09 7.85
CA ILE A 86 4.85 9.72 6.70
C ILE A 86 4.44 8.96 5.45
N ASP A 87 3.76 9.64 4.54
CA ASP A 87 3.55 9.13 3.20
C ASP A 87 4.57 9.80 2.28
N SER A 88 5.37 8.98 1.59
CA SER A 88 6.35 9.45 0.62
C SER A 88 6.13 8.76 -0.70
N THR A 89 6.13 9.53 -1.80
CA THR A 89 5.97 8.97 -3.15
C THR A 89 7.15 9.39 -4.01
N TRP A 90 7.83 8.41 -4.58
CA TRP A 90 8.83 8.62 -5.60
C TRP A 90 8.11 8.78 -6.92
N VAL A 91 8.38 9.89 -7.60
CA VAL A 91 7.70 10.24 -8.84
C VAL A 91 8.73 10.36 -9.94
N CYS A 92 8.72 9.41 -10.88
CA CYS A 92 9.37 9.58 -12.16
C CYS A 92 8.33 10.07 -13.19
N ASP A 93 8.30 11.39 -13.39
CA ASP A 93 7.38 12.09 -14.30
C ASP A 93 8.12 12.52 -15.58
N LEU A 94 7.64 12.06 -16.74
CA LEU A 94 8.17 12.46 -18.04
C LEU A 94 7.43 13.67 -18.65
N ARG A 95 6.38 14.19 -17.99
CA ARG A 95 5.55 15.32 -18.44
C ARG A 95 6.21 16.67 -18.17
N GLN A 96 7.36 16.94 -18.81
CA GLN A 96 8.13 18.17 -18.58
C GLN A 96 7.40 19.48 -18.99
N ASN A 97 6.42 19.41 -19.89
CA ASN A 97 5.88 20.60 -20.57
C ASN A 97 4.92 21.49 -19.75
N LYS A 98 4.33 21.01 -18.65
CA LYS A 98 3.31 21.79 -17.90
C LYS A 98 3.91 22.74 -16.87
N ARG A 99 5.02 22.34 -16.24
CA ARG A 99 5.71 23.13 -15.22
C ARG A 99 6.35 24.38 -15.82
N LEU A 100 7.02 24.25 -16.96
CA LEU A 100 7.65 25.37 -17.68
C LEU A 100 6.66 26.50 -18.03
N LYS A 101 5.39 26.17 -18.33
CA LYS A 101 4.35 27.18 -18.58
C LYS A 101 3.98 27.94 -17.31
N TYR A 102 3.85 27.25 -16.17
CA TYR A 102 3.54 27.88 -14.88
C TYR A 102 4.69 28.74 -14.36
N GLU A 103 5.94 28.25 -14.47
CA GLU A 103 7.14 29.01 -14.08
C GLU A 103 7.24 30.32 -14.85
N ARG A 104 6.95 30.32 -16.16
CA ARG A 104 6.88 31.56 -16.96
C ARG A 104 5.84 32.55 -16.44
N VAL A 105 4.67 32.07 -16.01
CA VAL A 105 3.61 32.93 -15.45
C VAL A 105 4.06 33.55 -14.12
N ILE A 106 4.61 32.75 -13.21
CA ILE A 106 5.11 33.25 -11.91
C ILE A 106 6.24 34.25 -12.11
N ASN A 107 7.20 33.95 -12.97
CA ASN A 107 8.33 34.84 -13.26
C ASN A 107 7.90 36.15 -13.92
N LYS A 108 6.81 36.14 -14.70
CA LYS A 108 6.26 37.34 -15.34
C LYS A 108 5.54 38.27 -14.35
N HIS A 109 4.83 37.72 -13.36
CA HIS A 109 3.88 38.48 -12.55
C HIS A 109 4.30 38.73 -11.11
N ILE A 110 5.18 37.91 -10.54
CA ILE A 110 5.68 38.09 -9.19
C ILE A 110 7.09 38.67 -9.28
N GLN A 111 7.41 39.73 -8.55
CA GLN A 111 8.76 40.32 -8.55
C GLN A 111 9.60 39.87 -7.35
N HIS A 112 8.94 39.48 -6.25
CA HIS A 112 9.61 39.11 -5.01
C HIS A 112 10.18 37.69 -5.08
N GLU A 113 11.51 37.55 -5.12
CA GLU A 113 12.21 36.28 -5.35
C GLU A 113 11.84 35.17 -4.35
N LYS A 114 11.81 35.46 -3.04
CA LYS A 114 11.42 34.44 -2.05
C LYS A 114 9.98 33.93 -2.25
N LEU A 115 9.08 34.78 -2.75
CA LEU A 115 7.68 34.43 -2.99
C LEU A 115 7.55 33.61 -4.26
N LYS A 116 8.30 33.96 -5.32
CA LYS A 116 8.43 33.14 -6.54
C LYS A 116 8.83 31.71 -6.18
N THR A 117 9.90 31.55 -5.39
CA THR A 117 10.40 30.23 -4.97
C THR A 117 9.35 29.46 -4.18
N GLN A 118 8.61 30.10 -3.27
CA GLN A 118 7.55 29.43 -2.51
C GLN A 118 6.35 29.03 -3.38
N LEU A 119 5.92 29.89 -4.30
CA LEU A 119 4.81 29.61 -5.22
C LEU A 119 5.15 28.50 -6.21
N MET A 120 6.40 28.46 -6.69
CA MET A 120 6.88 27.37 -7.55
C MET A 120 6.99 26.05 -6.78
N ARG A 121 7.45 26.05 -5.53
CA ARG A 121 7.54 24.84 -4.69
C ARG A 121 6.18 24.26 -4.32
N ARG A 122 5.11 25.06 -4.31
CA ARG A 122 3.75 24.63 -3.91
C ARG A 122 2.82 24.32 -5.08
N ALA A 123 3.24 24.55 -6.31
CA ALA A 123 2.38 24.37 -7.49
C ALA A 123 2.56 23.00 -8.12
N LEU A 124 1.45 22.29 -8.28
CA LEU A 124 1.41 20.98 -8.92
C LEU A 124 0.48 21.01 -10.14
N PRO A 125 0.90 20.46 -11.29
CA PRO A 125 -0.01 20.24 -12.40
C PRO A 125 -0.98 19.11 -12.05
N GLU A 126 -2.21 19.46 -11.71
CA GLU A 126 -3.29 18.50 -11.46
C GLU A 126 -4.30 18.48 -12.63
N LYS A 127 -4.81 17.29 -12.99
CA LYS A 127 -5.98 17.21 -13.87
C LYS A 127 -7.20 17.62 -13.05
N SER A 128 -8.04 18.50 -13.60
CA SER A 128 -9.07 19.25 -12.87
C SER A 128 -10.09 18.45 -12.05
N THR A 129 -10.25 17.12 -12.16
CA THR A 129 -11.38 16.41 -11.51
C THR A 129 -11.22 14.90 -11.23
N ARG A 130 -10.03 14.31 -11.10
CA ARG A 130 -9.94 12.87 -10.73
C ARG A 130 -8.84 12.61 -9.71
N PHE A 131 -9.20 12.77 -8.44
CA PHE A 131 -8.35 12.42 -7.30
C PHE A 131 -8.61 10.99 -6.78
N LEU A 132 -9.45 10.15 -7.42
CA LEU A 132 -9.79 8.88 -6.76
C LEU A 132 -10.25 7.69 -7.62
N TYR A 133 -10.01 7.63 -8.94
CA TYR A 133 -10.68 6.57 -9.73
C TYR A 133 -9.86 5.73 -10.73
N GLU A 134 -8.57 5.97 -10.99
CA GLU A 134 -7.89 5.19 -12.05
C GLU A 134 -6.41 4.87 -11.73
N THR A 135 -6.13 4.40 -10.51
CA THR A 135 -4.79 3.92 -10.11
C THR A 135 -4.75 2.45 -9.69
N LEU A 136 -5.90 1.77 -9.63
CA LEU A 136 -6.01 0.41 -9.09
C LEU A 136 -5.70 -0.71 -10.10
N VAL A 137 -5.27 -0.39 -11.33
CA VAL A 137 -5.24 -1.41 -12.39
C VAL A 137 -4.04 -2.35 -12.26
N ASN A 138 -2.92 -1.92 -11.67
CA ASN A 138 -1.75 -2.75 -11.38
C ASN A 138 -1.04 -2.25 -10.11
N GLN A 139 -1.30 -2.90 -8.98
CA GLN A 139 -0.67 -2.61 -7.68
C GLN A 139 0.00 -3.88 -7.14
N CYS A 140 1.23 -3.72 -6.65
CA CYS A 140 1.91 -4.73 -5.84
C CYS A 140 2.18 -4.11 -4.48
N SER A 141 1.72 -4.74 -3.41
CA SER A 141 1.92 -4.26 -2.05
C SER A 141 2.92 -5.10 -1.25
N PHE A 142 3.80 -4.42 -0.52
CA PHE A 142 4.81 -5.05 0.33
C PHE A 142 4.87 -4.38 1.69
N VAL A 143 5.29 -5.14 2.69
CA VAL A 143 5.27 -4.72 4.08
C VAL A 143 6.67 -4.92 4.69
N PHE A 144 7.29 -3.85 5.19
CA PHE A 144 8.69 -3.82 5.60
C PHE A 144 8.89 -3.34 7.03
N LYS A 145 9.87 -3.95 7.70
CA LYS A 145 10.57 -3.36 8.84
C LYS A 145 11.59 -2.33 8.35
N ASN A 146 12.06 -1.46 9.24
CA ASN A 146 13.10 -0.47 8.98
C ASN A 146 14.48 -0.83 9.57
N ASP A 147 14.61 -1.99 10.20
CA ASP A 147 15.85 -2.46 10.85
C ASP A 147 16.81 -3.19 9.89
N ASP A 148 16.29 -3.80 8.83
CA ASP A 148 17.08 -4.47 7.79
C ASP A 148 17.56 -3.48 6.71
N LYS A 149 18.69 -2.83 6.99
CA LYS A 149 19.30 -1.84 6.08
C LYS A 149 19.68 -2.42 4.73
N GLU A 150 20.15 -3.67 4.69
CA GLU A 150 20.56 -4.31 3.44
C GLU A 150 19.35 -4.58 2.55
N LYS A 151 18.25 -5.05 3.13
CA LYS A 151 16.99 -5.23 2.41
C LYS A 151 16.44 -3.91 1.88
N ILE A 152 16.41 -2.86 2.70
CA ILE A 152 15.97 -1.53 2.25
C ILE A 152 16.86 -1.03 1.10
N ALA A 153 18.18 -1.13 1.21
CA ALA A 153 19.11 -0.74 0.15
C ALA A 153 18.91 -1.53 -1.14
N LYS A 154 18.61 -2.83 -1.04
CA LYS A 154 18.28 -3.67 -2.20
C LYS A 154 16.98 -3.21 -2.86
N VAL A 155 15.95 -2.89 -2.08
CA VAL A 155 14.66 -2.44 -2.61
C VAL A 155 14.78 -1.08 -3.28
N THR A 156 15.38 -0.10 -2.61
CA THR A 156 15.59 1.25 -3.18
C THR A 156 16.48 1.20 -4.43
N GLY A 157 17.55 0.40 -4.42
CA GLY A 157 18.40 0.17 -5.59
C GLY A 157 17.63 -0.44 -6.76
N THR A 158 16.80 -1.46 -6.50
CA THR A 158 15.95 -2.08 -7.54
C THR A 158 14.97 -1.07 -8.13
N ILE A 159 14.31 -0.26 -7.29
CA ILE A 159 13.42 0.82 -7.75
C ILE A 159 14.19 1.84 -8.61
N GLY A 160 15.40 2.21 -8.19
CA GLY A 160 16.25 3.12 -8.93
C GLY A 160 16.57 2.62 -10.35
N GLU A 161 16.96 1.35 -10.48
CA GLU A 161 17.20 0.74 -11.79
C GLU A 161 15.94 0.67 -12.66
N LEU A 162 14.80 0.27 -12.07
CA LEU A 162 13.52 0.24 -12.79
C LEU A 162 13.10 1.63 -13.28
N MET A 163 13.32 2.68 -12.49
CA MET A 163 13.05 4.05 -12.94
C MET A 163 14.00 4.50 -14.06
N LYS A 164 15.27 4.07 -14.05
CA LYS A 164 16.21 4.33 -15.14
C LYS A 164 15.75 3.64 -16.44
N GLU A 165 15.37 2.37 -16.36
CA GLU A 165 14.83 1.60 -17.50
C GLU A 165 13.53 2.25 -18.01
N PHE A 166 12.58 2.55 -17.13
CA PHE A 166 11.33 3.24 -17.47
C PHE A 166 11.57 4.56 -18.21
N ARG A 167 12.54 5.38 -17.76
CA ARG A 167 12.87 6.64 -18.46
C ARG A 167 13.39 6.40 -19.86
N LYS A 168 14.20 5.36 -20.06
CA LYS A 168 14.75 5.00 -21.38
C LYS A 168 13.63 4.54 -22.31
N ASP A 169 12.78 3.64 -21.84
CA ASP A 169 11.78 2.96 -22.66
C ASP A 169 10.63 3.88 -23.07
N PHE A 170 10.23 4.81 -22.21
CA PHE A 170 9.10 5.73 -22.45
C PHE A 170 9.53 7.15 -22.81
N THR A 171 10.71 7.33 -23.39
CA THR A 171 11.23 8.65 -23.76
C THR A 171 10.25 9.40 -24.67
N GLY A 172 9.77 10.56 -24.22
CA GLY A 172 8.84 11.41 -24.98
C GLY A 172 7.35 11.13 -24.72
N GLU A 173 7.01 10.14 -23.90
CA GLU A 173 5.63 9.81 -23.55
C GLU A 173 5.14 10.55 -22.29
N GLU A 174 3.82 10.75 -22.17
CA GLU A 174 3.17 11.36 -20.99
C GLU A 174 2.83 10.31 -19.90
N VAL A 175 3.81 9.52 -19.48
CA VAL A 175 3.65 8.45 -18.48
C VAL A 175 4.36 8.76 -17.15
N ASN A 176 3.91 8.08 -16.09
CA ASN A 176 4.48 8.17 -14.75
C ASN A 176 4.79 6.79 -14.18
N PHE A 177 5.89 6.70 -13.44
CA PHE A 177 6.21 5.59 -12.56
C PHE A 177 6.19 6.11 -11.11
N LEU A 178 5.37 5.49 -10.27
CA LEU A 178 5.13 5.91 -8.88
C LEU A 178 5.46 4.77 -7.92
N VAL A 179 6.24 5.08 -6.87
CA VAL A 179 6.41 4.18 -5.72
C VAL A 179 6.04 4.93 -4.46
N THR A 180 5.00 4.47 -3.78
CA THR A 180 4.51 5.07 -2.55
C THR A 180 4.91 4.22 -1.38
N TRP A 181 5.56 4.83 -0.39
CA TRP A 181 5.90 4.25 0.89
C TRP A 181 5.09 4.95 1.98
N ILE A 182 4.30 4.18 2.72
CA ILE A 182 3.41 4.62 3.78
C ILE A 182 4.00 4.17 5.11
N HIS A 183 4.53 5.12 5.90
CA HIS A 183 4.97 4.88 7.27
C HIS A 183 3.75 4.89 8.21
N SER A 184 3.34 3.73 8.71
CA SER A 184 2.16 3.57 9.57
C SER A 184 2.36 4.06 11.01
N GLY A 185 3.55 4.59 11.33
CA GLY A 185 3.98 4.82 12.70
C GLY A 185 4.43 3.52 13.37
N GLY A 186 4.92 3.62 14.60
CA GLY A 186 5.39 2.44 15.35
C GLY A 186 4.39 1.88 16.35
N LYS A 187 3.24 2.52 16.60
CA LYS A 187 2.32 2.06 17.66
C LYS A 187 1.71 0.67 17.40
N ALA A 188 1.53 0.32 16.12
CA ALA A 188 0.99 -0.98 15.73
C ALA A 188 1.95 -2.16 16.01
N THR A 189 3.25 -1.88 16.18
CA THR A 189 4.30 -2.89 16.41
C THR A 189 4.34 -3.39 17.85
N GLU A 190 3.66 -2.72 18.78
CA GLU A 190 3.57 -3.15 20.18
C GLU A 190 2.67 -4.39 20.41
N LYS A 191 1.88 -4.79 19.40
CA LYS A 191 1.02 -5.98 19.46
C LYS A 191 1.76 -7.20 18.92
N ASN A 192 1.47 -8.38 19.49
CA ASN A 192 2.03 -9.62 18.98
C ASN A 192 1.35 -10.02 17.65
N PRO A 193 2.07 -10.70 16.73
CA PRO A 193 1.51 -11.17 15.45
C PRO A 193 0.21 -11.98 15.57
N ALA A 194 0.04 -12.75 16.65
CA ALA A 194 -1.13 -13.59 16.88
C ALA A 194 -2.31 -12.86 17.57
N ASP A 195 -2.10 -11.66 18.12
CA ASP A 195 -3.15 -10.94 18.86
C ASP A 195 -4.32 -10.54 17.96
N LEU A 196 -4.09 -10.42 16.65
CA LEU A 196 -5.03 -9.96 15.63
C LEU A 196 -4.74 -10.69 14.31
N ALA A 197 -5.72 -10.79 13.40
CA ALA A 197 -5.52 -11.51 12.14
C ALA A 197 -4.41 -10.94 11.24
N PHE A 198 -4.19 -9.61 11.24
CA PHE A 198 -3.05 -9.02 10.54
C PHE A 198 -1.75 -9.35 11.29
N PHE A 199 -0.96 -10.25 10.71
CA PHE A 199 0.22 -10.87 11.30
C PHE A 199 1.46 -9.97 11.30
N TRP A 200 1.66 -9.16 10.25
CA TRP A 200 2.90 -8.39 10.02
C TRP A 200 3.01 -7.15 10.92
N ARG A 201 2.91 -7.34 12.23
CA ARG A 201 2.89 -6.27 13.24
C ARG A 201 4.17 -5.49 13.33
N GLU A 202 5.30 -6.14 13.08
CA GLU A 202 6.62 -5.53 13.18
C GLU A 202 6.93 -4.56 12.03
N ALA A 203 6.08 -4.54 10.99
CA ALA A 203 6.29 -3.66 9.86
C ALA A 203 5.82 -2.24 10.14
N VAL A 204 6.57 -1.29 9.61
CA VAL A 204 6.33 0.15 9.74
C VAL A 204 6.15 0.84 8.41
N PHE A 205 6.57 0.21 7.30
CA PHE A 205 6.34 0.70 5.95
C PHE A 205 5.46 -0.25 5.14
N HIS A 206 4.45 0.32 4.47
CA HIS A 206 3.69 -0.35 3.42
C HIS A 206 4.05 0.31 2.09
N THR A 207 4.50 -0.47 1.11
CA THR A 207 4.91 0.04 -0.19
C THR A 207 3.94 -0.41 -1.26
N ASP A 208 3.50 0.52 -2.09
CA ASP A 208 2.71 0.27 -3.30
C ASP A 208 3.47 0.82 -4.51
N VAL A 209 3.57 0.00 -5.56
CA VAL A 209 4.16 0.39 -6.85
C VAL A 209 3.06 0.49 -7.88
N THR A 210 2.89 1.67 -8.47
CA THR A 210 1.94 1.91 -9.55
C THR A 210 2.68 2.33 -10.81
N VAL A 211 2.59 1.49 -11.84
CA VAL A 211 3.07 1.80 -13.19
C VAL A 211 1.85 1.93 -14.10
N LYS A 212 1.76 3.04 -14.85
CA LYS A 212 0.65 3.26 -15.80
C LYS A 212 0.73 2.41 -17.08
N THR A 213 1.65 1.44 -17.13
CA THR A 213 1.94 0.57 -18.29
C THR A 213 2.35 -0.82 -17.79
N ALA A 214 2.46 -1.79 -18.71
CA ALA A 214 2.66 -3.23 -18.44
C ALA A 214 4.03 -3.63 -17.83
N LEU A 215 4.88 -2.66 -17.45
CA LEU A 215 6.16 -2.93 -16.81
C LEU A 215 5.94 -3.20 -15.32
N ARG A 216 5.86 -4.49 -14.99
CA ARG A 216 5.70 -4.98 -13.63
C ARG A 216 7.08 -5.33 -13.04
N PRO A 217 7.48 -4.70 -11.94
CA PRO A 217 8.72 -5.07 -11.24
C PRO A 217 8.66 -6.52 -10.73
N PRO A 218 9.73 -7.32 -10.90
CA PRO A 218 9.88 -8.59 -10.19
C PRO A 218 10.26 -8.28 -8.73
N ILE A 219 9.34 -7.72 -7.95
CA ILE A 219 9.62 -7.39 -6.55
C ILE A 219 9.17 -8.56 -5.65
N LEU A 220 10.21 -9.22 -5.10
CA LEU A 220 10.26 -9.97 -3.83
C LEU A 220 9.29 -11.13 -3.61
N ASN A 221 9.67 -12.31 -4.11
CA ASN A 221 9.67 -13.64 -3.43
C ASN A 221 8.65 -13.93 -2.30
N GLY A 222 7.40 -13.49 -2.39
CA GLY A 222 6.33 -13.87 -1.45
C GLY A 222 6.51 -13.34 -0.01
N GLU A 223 7.22 -12.22 0.15
CA GLU A 223 7.54 -11.65 1.46
C GLU A 223 6.51 -10.58 1.84
N ALA A 224 5.53 -10.97 2.67
CA ALA A 224 4.57 -10.10 3.37
C ALA A 224 3.86 -9.01 2.52
N ALA A 225 2.58 -9.24 2.25
CA ALA A 225 1.72 -8.30 1.53
C ALA A 225 0.51 -7.90 2.39
N PHE A 226 -0.22 -6.87 1.95
CA PHE A 226 -1.39 -6.38 2.67
C PHE A 226 -2.66 -6.61 1.86
N VAL A 227 -3.59 -7.41 2.40
CA VAL A 227 -4.80 -7.87 1.69
C VAL A 227 -5.70 -6.75 1.15
N ASN A 228 -5.63 -5.54 1.74
CA ASN A 228 -6.37 -4.37 1.25
C ASN A 228 -5.80 -3.76 -0.04
N PHE A 229 -4.59 -4.15 -0.42
CA PHE A 229 -3.95 -3.86 -1.71
C PHE A 229 -3.63 -5.20 -2.39
N PRO A 230 -4.67 -5.96 -2.79
CA PRO A 230 -4.49 -7.25 -3.42
C PRO A 230 -3.79 -7.07 -4.75
N ASP A 231 -2.97 -8.04 -5.08
CA ASP A 231 -2.17 -8.02 -6.29
C ASP A 231 -2.69 -9.12 -7.21
N ARG A 232 -3.42 -8.74 -8.25
CA ARG A 232 -4.14 -9.67 -9.13
C ARG A 232 -3.25 -10.79 -9.67
N ASP A 233 -2.02 -10.49 -10.03
CA ASP A 233 -1.11 -11.48 -10.65
C ASP A 233 -0.17 -12.12 -9.61
N PHE A 234 -0.34 -11.82 -8.31
CA PHE A 234 0.36 -12.54 -7.26
C PHE A 234 -0.14 -13.99 -7.19
N PRO A 235 0.75 -15.01 -7.22
CA PRO A 235 0.31 -16.39 -7.30
C PRO A 235 -0.63 -16.76 -6.14
N THR A 236 -1.82 -17.24 -6.48
CA THR A 236 -2.83 -17.64 -5.49
C THR A 236 -2.28 -18.71 -4.55
N LYS A 237 -1.33 -19.52 -4.99
CA LYS A 237 -0.61 -20.46 -4.13
C LYS A 237 -0.04 -19.86 -2.85
N PHE A 238 0.49 -18.66 -2.92
CA PHE A 238 1.26 -18.06 -1.82
C PHE A 238 0.49 -16.98 -1.05
N HIS A 239 -0.72 -16.61 -1.48
CA HIS A 239 -1.41 -15.41 -0.98
C HIS A 239 -1.74 -15.47 0.52
N GLU A 240 -2.25 -16.59 1.03
CA GLU A 240 -2.59 -16.72 2.46
C GLU A 240 -1.34 -16.58 3.35
N LYS A 241 -0.21 -17.13 2.90
CA LYS A 241 1.07 -16.98 3.60
C LYS A 241 1.55 -15.53 3.52
N ALA A 242 1.43 -14.88 2.37
CA ALA A 242 1.84 -13.49 2.19
C ALA A 242 0.97 -12.52 3.00
N TYR A 243 -0.34 -12.74 3.11
CA TYR A 243 -1.25 -11.83 3.83
C TYR A 243 -1.35 -12.11 5.32
N PHE A 244 -1.37 -13.38 5.70
CA PHE A 244 -1.74 -13.80 7.06
C PHE A 244 -0.66 -14.62 7.75
N SER A 245 0.39 -15.04 7.03
CA SER A 245 1.45 -15.91 7.57
C SER A 245 0.85 -17.11 8.33
N ASP A 246 1.25 -17.35 9.58
CA ASP A 246 0.76 -18.46 10.39
C ASP A 246 -0.68 -18.28 10.89
N ASN A 247 -1.21 -17.04 10.91
CA ASN A 247 -2.62 -16.79 11.28
C ASN A 247 -3.61 -17.38 10.26
N ARG A 248 -3.15 -17.77 9.05
CA ARG A 248 -4.01 -18.36 8.01
C ARG A 248 -4.74 -19.61 8.49
N GLU A 249 -4.12 -20.45 9.33
CA GLU A 249 -4.74 -21.71 9.75
C GLU A 249 -5.94 -21.45 10.66
N GLU A 250 -5.84 -20.48 11.56
CA GLU A 250 -6.98 -20.07 12.37
C GLU A 250 -8.06 -19.38 11.52
N LEU A 251 -7.67 -18.56 10.54
CA LEU A 251 -8.61 -17.94 9.61
C LEU A 251 -9.42 -18.97 8.82
N ARG A 252 -8.80 -20.08 8.39
CA ARG A 252 -9.50 -21.19 7.74
C ARG A 252 -10.50 -21.86 8.68
N LEU A 253 -10.19 -22.01 9.96
CA LEU A 253 -11.15 -22.51 10.96
C LEU A 253 -12.32 -21.52 11.16
N VAL A 254 -12.05 -20.22 11.18
CA VAL A 254 -13.11 -19.18 11.21
C VAL A 254 -13.99 -19.26 9.97
N LYS A 255 -13.37 -19.46 8.81
CA LYS A 255 -14.07 -19.64 7.54
C LYS A 255 -15.01 -20.84 7.58
N GLU A 256 -14.57 -21.97 8.10
CA GLU A 256 -15.41 -23.15 8.26
C GLU A 256 -16.59 -22.91 9.22
N MET A 257 -16.37 -22.21 10.33
CA MET A 257 -17.42 -21.93 11.31
C MET A 257 -18.53 -21.01 10.77
N TRP A 258 -18.17 -20.03 9.93
CA TRP A 258 -19.08 -18.94 9.52
C TRP A 258 -19.50 -18.99 8.06
N ASP A 259 -18.72 -19.60 7.17
CA ASP A 259 -18.99 -19.68 5.74
C ASP A 259 -18.50 -21.01 5.13
N LYS A 260 -18.94 -22.13 5.73
CA LYS A 260 -18.64 -23.50 5.27
C LYS A 260 -19.01 -23.75 3.80
N ASN A 261 -20.02 -23.05 3.29
CA ASN A 261 -20.51 -23.21 1.92
C ASN A 261 -19.77 -22.33 0.90
N LYS A 262 -18.74 -21.59 1.33
CA LYS A 262 -17.93 -20.69 0.48
C LYS A 262 -18.79 -19.68 -0.30
N LEU A 263 -19.80 -19.09 0.35
CA LEU A 263 -20.61 -18.03 -0.24
C LEU A 263 -19.75 -16.80 -0.56
N PHE A 264 -18.83 -16.47 0.33
CA PHE A 264 -17.91 -15.34 0.18
C PHE A 264 -16.55 -15.85 -0.31
N ARG A 265 -16.35 -15.94 -1.62
CA ARG A 265 -15.10 -16.48 -2.19
C ARG A 265 -14.57 -15.60 -3.32
N PHE A 266 -13.25 -15.53 -3.42
CA PHE A 266 -12.50 -14.85 -4.49
C PHE A 266 -11.09 -15.46 -4.57
N ALA A 267 -10.36 -15.19 -5.65
CA ALA A 267 -9.09 -15.87 -5.98
C ALA A 267 -8.00 -15.80 -4.88
N GLN A 268 -8.00 -14.74 -4.07
CA GLN A 268 -7.04 -14.51 -3.00
C GLN A 268 -7.71 -14.43 -1.61
N GLY A 269 -8.83 -15.14 -1.45
CA GLY A 269 -9.58 -15.22 -0.20
C GLY A 269 -9.14 -16.39 0.70
N VAL A 270 -9.45 -16.27 1.99
CA VAL A 270 -9.23 -17.31 3.00
C VAL A 270 -9.94 -18.60 2.58
N ARG A 271 -9.18 -19.71 2.60
CA ARG A 271 -9.66 -21.03 2.20
C ARG A 271 -10.37 -21.77 3.33
N LEU A 272 -10.94 -22.94 3.05
CA LEU A 272 -11.37 -23.88 4.10
C LEU A 272 -10.20 -24.75 4.57
N PRO A 273 -10.29 -25.37 5.77
CA PRO A 273 -9.34 -26.37 6.20
C PRO A 273 -9.29 -27.54 5.20
N GLY A 274 -8.07 -27.92 4.78
CA GLY A 274 -7.85 -29.01 3.82
C GLY A 274 -8.07 -28.64 2.36
N ASP A 275 -8.47 -27.40 2.04
CA ASP A 275 -8.43 -26.94 0.65
C ASP A 275 -6.98 -26.97 0.12
N PRO A 276 -6.77 -27.34 -1.16
CA PRO A 276 -5.46 -27.29 -1.77
C PRO A 276 -4.93 -25.85 -1.80
N GLU A 277 -3.60 -25.72 -1.76
CA GLU A 277 -2.96 -24.40 -1.91
C GLU A 277 -3.05 -23.89 -3.35
N GLU A 278 -3.34 -24.75 -4.33
CA GLU A 278 -3.53 -24.37 -5.72
C GLU A 278 -5.03 -24.32 -6.02
N ASP A 279 -5.48 -23.22 -6.64
CA ASP A 279 -6.86 -23.14 -7.12
C ASP A 279 -6.94 -23.90 -8.46
N PRO A 280 -7.71 -25.00 -8.57
CA PRO A 280 -7.83 -25.74 -9.82
C PRO A 280 -8.48 -24.92 -10.94
N ASP A 281 -9.17 -23.83 -10.58
CA ASP A 281 -9.77 -22.86 -11.49
C ASP A 281 -8.89 -21.60 -11.61
N GLU A 282 -7.60 -21.73 -11.93
CA GLU A 282 -6.87 -20.68 -12.65
C GLU A 282 -7.51 -20.48 -14.06
N GLU A 283 -8.82 -20.21 -14.13
CA GLU A 283 -9.37 -19.54 -15.29
C GLU A 283 -8.68 -18.18 -15.33
N LYS A 284 -7.76 -18.02 -16.29
CA LYS A 284 -7.34 -16.73 -16.83
C LYS A 284 -8.58 -15.84 -16.91
N ASP A 285 -8.67 -14.90 -15.97
CA ASP A 285 -9.87 -14.11 -15.74
C ASP A 285 -10.29 -13.45 -17.06
N LYS A 286 -11.55 -13.66 -17.44
CA LYS A 286 -12.13 -13.33 -18.76
C LYS A 286 -12.20 -11.83 -19.03
N THR A 287 -11.73 -10.99 -18.10
CA THR A 287 -11.70 -9.52 -18.22
C THR A 287 -10.76 -9.04 -19.33
N ASP A 288 -9.63 -9.73 -19.58
CA ASP A 288 -8.71 -9.34 -20.66
C ASP A 288 -9.25 -9.66 -22.07
N ARG A 289 -10.25 -10.55 -22.21
CA ARG A 289 -10.94 -10.74 -23.50
C ARG A 289 -11.84 -9.56 -23.84
N LEU A 290 -12.54 -9.01 -22.85
CA LEU A 290 -13.47 -7.90 -23.06
C LEU A 290 -12.75 -6.56 -23.28
N ALA A 291 -11.55 -6.38 -22.73
CA ALA A 291 -10.72 -5.20 -22.97
C ALA A 291 -10.04 -5.18 -24.35
N ASN A 292 -9.85 -6.35 -24.98
CA ASN A 292 -9.30 -6.47 -26.33
C ASN A 292 -10.38 -6.53 -27.43
N GLU A 293 -11.66 -6.51 -27.06
CA GLU A 293 -12.81 -6.54 -27.97
C GLU A 293 -13.56 -5.17 -28.06
N GLN A 294 -12.99 -4.07 -27.54
CA GLN A 294 -13.50 -2.71 -27.69
C GLN A 294 -12.51 -1.75 -28.33
#